data_AF-A0A345EII7-F1
#
_entry.id   AF-A0A345EII7-F1
#
_cell.length_a   1.000
_cell.length_b   1.000
_cell.length_c   1.000
_cell.angle_alpha   90.00
_cell.angle_beta   90.00
_cell.angle_gamma   90.00
#
_symmetry.space_group_name_H-M   'P 1'
#
loop_
_entity.id
_entity.type
_entity.pdbx_description
1 polymer ?
#
loop_
_entity_poly.entity_id
_entity_poly.type
_entity_poly.pdbx_seq_one_letter_code
_entity_poly.pdbx_strand_id
1 'polypeptide(L)'
;MISYARRDNRPFEGPNWFIDSGGYSVQKKFNHYPTSIDDYVAYLSEYDDQIEKYTLRDWACALDLLRDADRDIRTHQEWSIRDHVYCLEAAEDAGLTAEPVAVLQGHDIEGYLWSFDYLKEHGLASPTLGIGSILRPNKTSEVRAIIRELRDAIPSKYALHGFGISKTVLEDAGTLRALDSADTTSWHSKAAYARVTDPEWADRVPAWIRTLQAYMDYGDAVDELIAAAYADEAADPAAEPERSRVVPLSAFGAGESSRPDVADPLIECICGNLLDPNRHPYEENTAWCRFCERLQIDLWNRQFCVDDTNGVKTDETCPSQVL
;
A
#
# COMPACT_ATOMS: atom_id res chain seq x y z
N MET A 1 -2.94 0.86 -2.73
CA MET A 1 -2.70 -0.57 -2.45
C MET A 1 -2.67 -0.80 -0.95
N ILE A 2 -3.30 -1.86 -0.45
CA ILE A 2 -3.27 -2.29 0.96
C ILE A 2 -2.68 -3.70 0.99
N SER A 3 -1.82 -4.00 1.97
CA SER A 3 -1.25 -5.35 2.12
C SER A 3 -2.01 -6.13 3.19
N TYR A 4 -2.44 -7.35 2.90
CA TYR A 4 -3.09 -8.28 3.82
C TYR A 4 -2.21 -8.62 5.04
N ALA A 5 -0.88 -8.49 4.91
CA ALA A 5 0.05 -8.55 6.05
C ALA A 5 -0.23 -7.48 7.12
N ARG A 6 -0.97 -6.43 6.76
CA ARG A 6 -1.44 -5.30 7.57
C ARG A 6 -2.96 -5.17 7.48
N ARG A 7 -3.68 -6.29 7.57
CA ARG A 7 -5.16 -6.36 7.55
C ARG A 7 -5.87 -5.62 8.70
N ASP A 8 -5.11 -5.08 9.66
CA ASP A 8 -5.60 -4.07 10.59
C ASP A 8 -5.90 -2.73 9.89
N ASN A 9 -5.24 -2.45 8.76
CA ASN A 9 -5.61 -1.40 7.82
C ASN A 9 -6.64 -1.94 6.84
N ARG A 10 -7.89 -1.54 7.02
CA ARG A 10 -9.02 -1.95 6.19
C ARG A 10 -9.20 -1.00 5.01
N PRO A 11 -9.73 -1.48 3.87
CA PRO A 11 -10.33 -0.63 2.86
C PRO A 11 -11.33 0.35 3.51
N PHE A 12 -11.42 1.53 2.93
CA PHE A 12 -12.41 2.55 3.30
C PHE A 12 -13.01 3.15 2.03
N GLU A 13 -14.18 3.76 2.15
CA GLU A 13 -14.87 4.41 1.03
C GLU A 13 -14.00 5.48 0.38
N GLY A 14 -13.78 5.38 -0.93
CA GLY A 14 -13.07 6.43 -1.69
C GLY A 14 -12.41 5.90 -2.96
N PRO A 15 -11.33 5.10 -2.87
CA PRO A 15 -10.68 4.53 -4.03
C PRO A 15 -11.02 3.04 -4.24
N ASN A 16 -10.98 2.60 -5.50
CA ASN A 16 -10.92 1.19 -5.87
C ASN A 16 -9.61 0.58 -5.36
N TRP A 17 -9.67 -0.25 -4.33
CA TRP A 17 -8.47 -0.75 -3.67
C TRP A 17 -7.83 -1.90 -4.44
N PHE A 18 -6.49 -1.89 -4.49
CA PHE A 18 -5.69 -3.06 -4.88
C PHE A 18 -5.15 -3.71 -3.61
N ILE A 19 -5.53 -4.95 -3.32
CA ILE A 19 -5.04 -5.72 -2.18
C ILE A 19 -3.84 -6.60 -2.57
N ASP A 20 -2.72 -6.41 -1.89
CA ASP A 20 -1.55 -7.30 -1.94
C ASP A 20 -1.68 -8.41 -0.87
N SER A 21 -1.42 -9.66 -1.23
CA SER A 21 -1.40 -10.83 -0.34
C SER A 21 -0.35 -10.72 0.77
N GLY A 22 0.62 -9.82 0.60
CA GLY A 22 1.64 -9.50 1.59
C GLY A 22 2.78 -10.50 1.60
N GLY A 23 3.04 -11.18 0.48
CA GLY A 23 3.94 -12.32 0.43
C GLY A 23 5.33 -12.03 0.97
N TYR A 24 5.96 -10.94 0.50
CA TYR A 24 7.26 -10.51 1.03
C TYR A 24 7.21 -10.24 2.55
N SER A 25 6.23 -9.46 3.02
CA SER A 25 6.11 -9.05 4.42
C SER A 25 5.88 -10.22 5.37
N VAL A 26 5.03 -11.17 4.97
CA VAL A 26 4.73 -12.38 5.74
C VAL A 26 5.94 -13.30 5.79
N GLN A 27 6.57 -13.57 4.64
CA GLN A 27 7.75 -14.43 4.57
C GLN A 27 8.92 -13.87 5.35
N LYS A 28 9.18 -12.56 5.27
CA LYS A 28 10.22 -11.90 6.06
C LYS A 28 10.05 -12.08 7.57
N LYS A 29 8.80 -12.13 8.05
CA LYS A 29 8.52 -12.22 9.48
C LYS A 29 8.44 -13.65 9.98
N PHE A 30 7.90 -14.57 9.18
CA PHE A 30 7.52 -15.90 9.64
C PHE A 30 8.17 -17.05 8.86
N ASN A 31 8.78 -16.78 7.69
CA ASN A 31 9.28 -17.78 6.73
C ASN A 31 8.19 -18.75 6.21
N HIS A 32 6.92 -18.55 6.55
CA HIS A 32 5.75 -19.29 6.10
C HIS A 32 4.51 -18.41 6.23
N TYR A 33 3.40 -18.80 5.59
CA TYR A 33 2.11 -18.15 5.81
C TYR A 33 1.44 -18.67 7.10
N PRO A 34 1.19 -17.81 8.09
CA PRO A 34 0.51 -18.22 9.33
C PRO A 34 -1.01 -18.33 9.19
N THR A 35 -1.58 -17.85 8.08
CA THR A 35 -3.01 -17.85 7.76
C THR A 35 -3.29 -18.71 6.54
N SER A 36 -4.45 -19.36 6.49
CA SER A 36 -4.88 -20.16 5.33
C SER A 36 -5.23 -19.27 4.13
N ILE A 37 -5.39 -19.86 2.95
CA ILE A 37 -5.92 -19.15 1.77
C ILE A 37 -7.38 -18.75 2.03
N ASP A 38 -8.15 -19.61 2.68
CA ASP A 38 -9.54 -19.31 3.08
C ASP A 38 -9.62 -18.07 3.98
N ASP A 39 -8.69 -17.89 4.93
CA ASP A 39 -8.63 -16.68 5.76
C ASP A 39 -8.40 -15.42 4.91
N TYR A 40 -7.57 -15.53 3.88
CA TYR A 40 -7.29 -14.43 2.96
C TYR A 40 -8.49 -14.11 2.07
N VAL A 41 -9.13 -15.14 1.49
CA VAL A 41 -10.33 -14.96 0.66
C VAL A 41 -11.52 -14.45 1.49
N ALA A 42 -11.67 -14.89 2.74
CA ALA A 42 -12.67 -14.35 3.65
C ALA A 42 -12.46 -12.86 3.91
N TYR A 43 -11.21 -12.43 4.09
CA TYR A 43 -10.87 -11.01 4.19
C TYR A 43 -11.22 -10.25 2.91
N LEU A 44 -10.88 -10.79 1.73
CA LEU A 44 -11.24 -10.15 0.46
C LEU A 44 -12.76 -10.03 0.30
N SER A 45 -13.50 -11.07 0.68
CA SER A 45 -14.97 -11.12 0.57
C SER A 45 -15.66 -10.10 1.47
N GLU A 46 -15.07 -9.78 2.63
CA GLU A 46 -15.58 -8.73 3.53
C GLU A 46 -15.57 -7.33 2.87
N TYR A 47 -14.69 -7.12 1.88
CA TYR A 47 -14.47 -5.82 1.25
C TYR A 47 -14.60 -5.86 -0.28
N ASP A 48 -15.25 -6.87 -0.87
CA ASP A 48 -15.30 -7.09 -2.33
C ASP A 48 -15.84 -5.87 -3.08
N ASP A 49 -16.79 -5.14 -2.49
CA ASP A 49 -17.38 -3.92 -3.04
C ASP A 49 -16.44 -2.70 -3.05
N GLN A 50 -15.33 -2.76 -2.32
CA GLN A 50 -14.33 -1.69 -2.20
C GLN A 50 -13.03 -2.01 -2.93
N ILE A 51 -12.83 -3.26 -3.36
CA ILE A 51 -11.59 -3.69 -4.01
C ILE A 51 -11.81 -3.86 -5.51
N GLU A 52 -10.86 -3.40 -6.32
CA GLU A 52 -10.87 -3.62 -7.77
C GLU A 52 -9.97 -4.79 -8.15
N LYS A 53 -8.86 -4.95 -7.44
CA LYS A 53 -7.84 -5.96 -7.72
C LYS A 53 -7.37 -6.60 -6.43
N TYR A 54 -6.99 -7.86 -6.50
CA TYR A 54 -6.26 -8.53 -5.43
C TYR A 54 -5.18 -9.43 -6.00
N THR A 55 -4.04 -9.53 -5.33
CA THR A 55 -3.01 -10.47 -5.76
C THR A 55 -3.34 -11.88 -5.30
N LEU A 56 -3.08 -12.83 -6.17
CA LEU A 56 -3.02 -14.23 -5.78
C LEU A 56 -1.82 -14.44 -4.86
N ARG A 57 -1.97 -15.34 -3.88
CA ARG A 57 -0.91 -15.58 -2.89
C ARG A 57 0.36 -16.07 -3.58
N ASP A 58 1.45 -15.36 -3.32
CA ASP A 58 2.76 -15.59 -3.92
C ASP A 58 3.84 -15.93 -2.89
N TRP A 59 4.93 -16.54 -3.35
CA TRP A 59 6.12 -16.80 -2.55
C TRP A 59 7.28 -15.99 -3.12
N ALA A 60 7.82 -15.05 -2.33
CA ALA A 60 8.72 -14.04 -2.84
C ALA A 60 10.11 -14.65 -3.05
N CYS A 61 10.67 -14.51 -4.24
CA CYS A 61 12.01 -14.97 -4.62
C CYS A 61 13.15 -14.01 -4.23
N ALA A 62 12.95 -13.15 -3.23
CA ALA A 62 14.02 -12.30 -2.70
C ALA A 62 15.12 -13.18 -2.07
N LEU A 63 16.37 -12.98 -2.48
CA LEU A 63 17.48 -13.88 -2.12
C LEU A 63 17.75 -13.96 -0.61
N ASP A 64 17.51 -12.88 0.12
CA ASP A 64 17.61 -12.84 1.58
C ASP A 64 16.58 -13.76 2.22
N LEU A 65 15.32 -13.69 1.78
CA LEU A 65 14.24 -14.56 2.26
C LEU A 65 14.51 -16.04 1.97
N LEU A 66 14.96 -16.33 0.74
CA LEU A 66 15.29 -17.68 0.31
C LEU A 66 16.39 -18.31 1.17
N ARG A 67 17.47 -17.55 1.41
CA ARG A 67 18.57 -17.99 2.27
C ARG A 67 18.12 -18.21 3.71
N ASP A 68 17.33 -17.30 4.26
CA ASP A 68 16.89 -17.36 5.66
C ASP A 68 15.89 -18.51 5.90
N ALA A 69 15.22 -19.00 4.84
CA ALA A 69 14.29 -20.11 4.88
C ALA A 69 14.85 -21.45 4.32
N ASP A 70 16.11 -21.47 3.87
CA ASP A 70 16.76 -22.60 3.18
C ASP A 70 15.95 -23.12 1.98
N ARG A 71 15.61 -22.22 1.05
CA ARG A 71 14.82 -22.51 -0.16
C ARG A 71 15.48 -21.91 -1.39
N ASP A 72 15.09 -22.41 -2.55
CA ASP A 72 15.51 -21.87 -3.84
C ASP A 72 14.37 -21.15 -4.57
N ILE A 73 14.74 -20.44 -5.64
CA ILE A 73 13.81 -19.67 -6.48
C ILE A 73 12.74 -20.58 -7.09
N ARG A 74 13.14 -21.75 -7.59
CA ARG A 74 12.23 -22.70 -8.26
C ARG A 74 11.13 -23.17 -7.32
N THR A 75 11.49 -23.49 -6.09
CA THR A 75 10.56 -23.89 -5.02
C THR A 75 9.51 -22.81 -4.77
N HIS A 76 9.92 -21.55 -4.63
CA HIS A 76 9.00 -20.44 -4.42
C HIS A 76 8.12 -20.17 -5.66
N GLN A 77 8.66 -20.30 -6.87
CA GLN A 77 7.86 -20.18 -8.09
C GLN A 77 6.76 -21.26 -8.16
N GLU A 78 7.11 -22.53 -7.91
CA GLU A 78 6.15 -23.65 -7.90
C GLU A 78 5.10 -23.50 -6.80
N TRP A 79 5.49 -23.05 -5.60
CA TRP A 79 4.53 -22.78 -4.52
C TRP A 79 3.63 -21.59 -4.80
N SER A 80 4.14 -20.56 -5.48
CA SER A 80 3.32 -19.45 -5.95
C SER A 80 2.24 -19.97 -6.88
N ILE A 81 2.61 -20.75 -7.91
CA ILE A 81 1.65 -21.31 -8.84
C ILE A 81 0.61 -22.20 -8.13
N ARG A 82 1.05 -23.08 -7.23
CA ARG A 82 0.15 -23.89 -6.41
C ARG A 82 -0.85 -23.02 -5.65
N ASP A 83 -0.38 -21.99 -4.97
CA ASP A 83 -1.24 -21.13 -4.15
C ASP A 83 -2.10 -20.19 -5.01
N HIS A 84 -1.69 -19.88 -6.24
CA HIS A 84 -2.51 -19.17 -7.21
C HIS A 84 -3.74 -19.99 -7.61
N VAL A 85 -3.56 -21.29 -7.90
CA VAL A 85 -4.68 -22.21 -8.18
C VAL A 85 -5.66 -22.21 -7.01
N TYR A 86 -5.18 -22.45 -5.79
CA TYR A 86 -6.04 -22.49 -4.62
C TYR A 86 -6.72 -21.15 -4.32
N CYS A 87 -6.04 -20.02 -4.54
CA CYS A 87 -6.66 -18.71 -4.38
C CYS A 87 -7.78 -18.47 -5.40
N LEU A 88 -7.59 -18.90 -6.65
CA LEU A 88 -8.61 -18.75 -7.70
C LEU A 88 -9.83 -19.64 -7.41
N GLU A 89 -9.62 -20.90 -7.06
CA GLU A 89 -10.70 -21.84 -6.69
C GLU A 89 -11.50 -21.28 -5.50
N ALA A 90 -10.81 -20.86 -4.43
CA ALA A 90 -11.48 -20.32 -3.25
C ALA A 90 -12.20 -18.98 -3.55
N ALA A 91 -11.62 -18.12 -4.41
CA ALA A 91 -12.25 -16.87 -4.82
C ALA A 91 -13.51 -17.10 -5.67
N GLU A 92 -13.49 -18.07 -6.58
CA GLU A 92 -14.65 -18.47 -7.39
C GLU A 92 -15.76 -19.03 -6.49
N ASP A 93 -15.41 -19.92 -5.56
CA ASP A 93 -16.36 -20.47 -4.58
C ASP A 93 -16.98 -19.39 -3.68
N ALA A 94 -16.22 -18.35 -3.35
CA ALA A 94 -16.70 -17.20 -2.58
C ALA A 94 -17.49 -16.18 -3.42
N GLY A 95 -17.43 -16.27 -4.75
CA GLY A 95 -18.10 -15.34 -5.66
C GLY A 95 -17.46 -13.95 -5.70
N LEU A 96 -16.14 -13.83 -5.49
CA LEU A 96 -15.43 -12.56 -5.58
C LEU A 96 -15.57 -11.94 -6.97
N THR A 97 -15.81 -10.64 -7.02
CA THR A 97 -15.98 -9.90 -8.28
C THR A 97 -14.75 -9.11 -8.69
N ALA A 98 -13.86 -8.80 -7.73
CA ALA A 98 -12.60 -8.14 -8.00
C ALA A 98 -11.67 -8.97 -8.92
N GLU A 99 -10.77 -8.28 -9.64
CA GLU A 99 -9.85 -8.93 -10.56
C GLU A 99 -8.70 -9.64 -9.81
N PRO A 100 -8.48 -10.95 -10.02
CA PRO A 100 -7.28 -11.62 -9.52
C PRO A 100 -6.05 -11.20 -10.32
N VAL A 101 -4.95 -10.95 -9.62
CA VAL A 101 -3.64 -10.59 -10.19
C VAL A 101 -2.63 -11.68 -9.86
N ALA A 102 -2.28 -12.49 -10.86
CA ALA A 102 -1.18 -13.43 -10.79
C ALA A 102 0.17 -12.71 -10.74
N VAL A 103 1.10 -13.23 -9.94
CA VAL A 103 2.40 -12.62 -9.67
C VAL A 103 3.50 -13.46 -10.32
N LEU A 104 4.20 -12.86 -11.27
CA LEU A 104 5.44 -13.39 -11.83
C LEU A 104 6.53 -13.32 -10.76
N GLN A 105 7.06 -14.48 -10.38
CA GLN A 105 8.19 -14.59 -9.47
C GLN A 105 9.44 -14.99 -10.24
N GLY A 106 10.58 -14.44 -9.87
CA GLY A 106 11.83 -14.70 -10.59
C GLY A 106 13.02 -13.99 -9.96
N HIS A 107 14.20 -14.20 -10.55
CA HIS A 107 15.42 -13.51 -10.17
C HIS A 107 16.09 -12.83 -11.37
N ASP A 108 16.12 -13.49 -12.51
CA ASP A 108 16.59 -12.98 -13.78
C ASP A 108 15.46 -13.09 -14.81
N ILE A 109 15.72 -12.58 -16.02
CA ILE A 109 14.73 -12.59 -17.10
C ILE A 109 14.26 -14.01 -17.42
N GLU A 110 15.15 -15.00 -17.46
CA GLU A 110 14.79 -16.41 -17.72
C GLU A 110 13.83 -16.95 -16.65
N GLY A 111 14.08 -16.64 -15.38
CA GLY A 111 13.20 -17.01 -14.27
C GLY A 111 11.80 -16.39 -14.40
N TYR A 112 11.70 -15.12 -14.74
CA TYR A 112 10.39 -14.46 -14.93
C TYR A 112 9.66 -14.99 -16.17
N LEU A 113 10.35 -15.21 -17.28
CA LEU A 113 9.74 -15.76 -18.50
C LEU A 113 9.24 -17.18 -18.28
N TRP A 114 10.01 -18.00 -17.55
CA TRP A 114 9.53 -19.32 -17.11
C TRP A 114 8.23 -19.19 -16.30
N SER A 115 8.16 -18.23 -15.37
CA SER A 115 6.96 -18.03 -14.54
C SER A 115 5.76 -17.64 -15.39
N PHE A 116 5.97 -16.79 -16.39
CA PHE A 116 4.92 -16.38 -17.32
C PHE A 116 4.44 -17.55 -18.18
N ASP A 117 5.36 -18.28 -18.81
CA ASP A 117 5.04 -19.43 -19.65
C ASP A 117 4.26 -20.49 -18.86
N TYR A 118 4.69 -20.78 -17.63
CA TYR A 118 4.01 -21.74 -16.78
C TYR A 118 2.60 -21.31 -16.41
N LEU A 119 2.40 -20.05 -16.00
CA LEU A 119 1.06 -19.52 -15.72
C LEU A 119 0.16 -19.59 -16.96
N LYS A 120 0.69 -19.22 -18.12
CA LYS A 120 -0.04 -19.24 -19.39
C LYS A 120 -0.44 -20.67 -19.79
N GLU A 121 0.46 -21.63 -19.68
CA GLU A 121 0.21 -23.04 -20.00
C GLU A 121 -0.89 -23.67 -19.12
N HIS A 122 -1.05 -23.17 -17.90
CA HIS A 122 -2.05 -23.65 -16.94
C HIS A 122 -3.31 -22.76 -16.89
N GLY A 123 -3.44 -21.76 -17.77
CA GLY A 123 -4.59 -20.86 -17.78
C GLY A 123 -4.68 -19.90 -16.59
N LEU A 124 -3.58 -19.71 -15.85
CA LEU A 124 -3.49 -18.88 -14.64
C LEU A 124 -2.99 -17.46 -14.92
N ALA A 125 -2.65 -17.13 -16.17
CA ALA A 125 -2.23 -15.79 -16.54
C ALA A 125 -3.45 -14.85 -16.56
N SER A 126 -3.59 -14.04 -15.52
CA SER A 126 -4.63 -13.02 -15.36
C SER A 126 -4.42 -11.82 -16.30
N PRO A 127 -5.47 -11.00 -16.55
CA PRO A 127 -5.37 -9.80 -17.39
C PRO A 127 -4.27 -8.83 -16.93
N THR A 128 -4.20 -8.57 -15.62
CA THR A 128 -3.06 -7.89 -14.99
C THR A 128 -2.09 -8.92 -14.42
N LEU A 129 -0.80 -8.80 -14.74
CA LEU A 129 0.29 -9.58 -14.17
C LEU A 129 1.14 -8.71 -13.27
N GLY A 130 1.32 -9.12 -12.02
CA GLY A 130 2.23 -8.47 -11.10
C GLY A 130 3.66 -8.98 -11.25
N ILE A 131 4.66 -8.12 -11.11
CA ILE A 131 6.08 -8.49 -11.15
C ILE A 131 6.61 -8.43 -9.71
N GLY A 132 6.70 -9.60 -9.07
CA GLY A 132 7.17 -9.75 -7.69
C GLY A 132 8.68 -9.84 -7.60
N SER A 133 9.24 -9.59 -6.41
CA SER A 133 10.67 -9.82 -6.08
C SER A 133 11.70 -9.12 -7.00
N ILE A 134 11.28 -8.12 -7.75
CA ILE A 134 12.15 -7.41 -8.68
C ILE A 134 12.98 -6.32 -8.01
N LEU A 135 12.50 -5.77 -6.89
CA LEU A 135 13.22 -4.72 -6.17
C LEU A 135 14.57 -5.22 -5.66
N ARG A 136 15.64 -4.59 -6.14
CA ARG A 136 17.03 -4.91 -5.77
C ARG A 136 17.77 -3.65 -5.38
N PRO A 137 18.17 -3.50 -4.11
CA PRO A 137 19.00 -2.37 -3.69
C PRO A 137 20.27 -2.27 -4.56
N ASN A 138 20.57 -1.07 -5.06
CA ASN A 138 21.75 -0.74 -5.88
C ASN A 138 21.86 -1.46 -7.23
N LYS A 139 20.76 -2.00 -7.76
CA LYS A 139 20.73 -2.69 -9.07
C LYS A 139 19.71 -2.09 -10.04
N THR A 140 19.52 -0.76 -9.99
CA THR A 140 18.53 -0.04 -10.81
C THR A 140 18.59 -0.37 -12.29
N SER A 141 19.79 -0.46 -12.88
CA SER A 141 19.96 -0.77 -14.31
C SER A 141 19.49 -2.19 -14.66
N GLU A 142 19.73 -3.15 -13.77
CA GLU A 142 19.30 -4.55 -13.92
C GLU A 142 17.77 -4.65 -13.83
N VAL A 143 17.17 -3.98 -12.84
CA VAL A 143 15.71 -3.90 -12.69
C VAL A 143 15.06 -3.30 -13.94
N ARG A 144 15.60 -2.18 -14.44
CA ARG A 144 15.12 -1.52 -15.67
C ARG A 144 15.22 -2.45 -16.90
N ALA A 145 16.31 -3.20 -17.02
CA ALA A 145 16.50 -4.15 -18.11
C ALA A 145 15.45 -5.26 -18.06
N ILE A 146 15.28 -5.91 -16.90
CA ILE A 146 14.28 -6.96 -16.70
C ILE A 146 12.87 -6.47 -17.04
N ILE A 147 12.46 -5.28 -16.58
CA ILE A 147 11.12 -4.75 -16.87
C ILE A 147 10.89 -4.58 -18.37
N ARG A 148 11.87 -4.01 -19.10
CA ARG A 148 11.74 -3.79 -20.53
C ARG A 148 11.74 -5.10 -21.31
N GLU A 149 12.63 -6.03 -20.95
CA GLU A 149 12.68 -7.35 -21.57
C GLU A 149 11.38 -8.13 -21.32
N LEU A 150 10.77 -8.01 -20.14
CA LEU A 150 9.45 -8.58 -19.86
C LEU A 150 8.36 -7.95 -20.72
N ARG A 151 8.35 -6.62 -20.87
CA ARG A 151 7.39 -5.95 -21.75
C ARG A 151 7.54 -6.41 -23.21
N ASP A 152 8.76 -6.56 -23.69
CA ASP A 152 9.03 -6.99 -25.07
C ASP A 152 8.60 -8.46 -25.30
N ALA A 153 8.75 -9.32 -24.29
CA ALA A 153 8.44 -10.75 -24.38
C ALA A 153 6.96 -11.08 -24.09
N ILE A 154 6.31 -10.34 -23.20
CA ILE A 154 4.92 -10.59 -22.78
C ILE A 154 3.96 -9.88 -23.74
N PRO A 155 2.97 -10.59 -24.32
CA PRO A 155 1.98 -9.97 -25.19
C PRO A 155 1.26 -8.78 -24.54
N SER A 156 1.08 -7.68 -25.28
CA SER A 156 0.49 -6.42 -24.80
C SER A 156 -0.95 -6.53 -24.28
N LYS A 157 -1.64 -7.66 -24.51
CA LYS A 157 -2.95 -7.94 -23.89
C LYS A 157 -2.88 -8.13 -22.37
N TYR A 158 -1.67 -8.35 -21.82
CA TYR A 158 -1.44 -8.44 -20.39
C TYR A 158 -0.91 -7.10 -19.88
N ALA A 159 -1.61 -6.54 -18.89
CA ALA A 159 -1.11 -5.39 -18.17
C ALA A 159 0.02 -5.84 -17.22
N LEU A 160 1.09 -5.05 -17.09
CA LEU A 160 2.19 -5.32 -16.16
C LEU A 160 2.14 -4.34 -14.99
N HIS A 161 2.02 -4.88 -13.79
CA HIS A 161 2.12 -4.14 -12.54
C HIS A 161 3.47 -4.39 -11.87
N GLY A 162 4.25 -3.35 -11.60
CA GLY A 162 5.52 -3.47 -10.88
C GLY A 162 5.34 -3.33 -9.38
N PHE A 163 5.61 -4.38 -8.60
CA PHE A 163 5.54 -4.29 -7.14
C PHE A 163 6.76 -3.60 -6.52
N GLY A 164 6.52 -2.60 -5.67
CA GLY A 164 7.57 -1.91 -4.90
C GLY A 164 8.59 -1.16 -5.76
N ILE A 165 8.20 -0.67 -6.94
CA ILE A 165 9.12 0.02 -7.86
C ILE A 165 9.40 1.44 -7.37
N SER A 166 10.67 1.77 -7.15
CA SER A 166 11.06 3.13 -6.74
C SER A 166 11.00 4.13 -7.91
N LYS A 167 10.75 5.40 -7.62
CA LYS A 167 10.91 6.55 -8.55
C LYS A 167 12.21 6.47 -9.35
N THR A 168 13.34 6.13 -8.71
CA THR A 168 14.64 6.05 -9.40
C THR A 168 14.64 4.99 -10.49
N VAL A 169 13.87 3.91 -10.39
CA VAL A 169 13.71 2.96 -11.51
C VAL A 169 12.91 3.61 -12.64
N LEU A 170 11.85 4.35 -12.31
CA LEU A 170 10.92 5.02 -13.24
C LEU A 170 11.48 6.27 -13.93
N GLU A 171 12.62 6.81 -13.49
CA GLU A 171 13.32 7.91 -14.18
C GLU A 171 13.75 7.56 -15.62
N ASP A 172 13.81 6.27 -15.97
CA ASP A 172 13.99 5.81 -17.35
C ASP A 172 12.63 5.73 -18.05
N ALA A 173 12.39 6.60 -19.02
CA ALA A 173 11.11 6.68 -19.72
C ALA A 173 10.72 5.36 -20.42
N GLY A 174 11.69 4.57 -20.90
CA GLY A 174 11.43 3.26 -21.48
C GLY A 174 10.90 2.27 -20.44
N THR A 175 11.50 2.24 -19.24
CA THR A 175 11.01 1.44 -18.12
C THR A 175 9.66 1.93 -17.60
N LEU A 176 9.43 3.24 -17.53
CA LEU A 176 8.14 3.81 -17.13
C LEU A 176 7.02 3.35 -18.07
N ARG A 177 7.23 3.50 -19.39
CA ARG A 177 6.26 3.05 -20.41
C ARG A 177 6.09 1.53 -20.48
N ALA A 178 7.04 0.77 -19.96
CA ALA A 178 6.96 -0.68 -19.94
C ALA A 178 6.03 -1.23 -18.84
N LEU A 179 5.59 -0.42 -17.89
CA LEU A 179 4.64 -0.80 -16.83
C LEU A 179 3.30 -0.08 -17.05
N ASP A 180 2.19 -0.80 -16.85
CA ASP A 180 0.84 -0.19 -16.87
C ASP A 180 0.49 0.39 -15.49
N SER A 181 1.09 -0.15 -14.43
CA SER A 181 0.96 0.39 -13.09
C SER A 181 2.13 -0.03 -12.20
N ALA A 182 2.33 0.66 -11.08
CA ALA A 182 3.31 0.29 -10.07
C ALA A 182 2.88 0.80 -8.70
N ASP A 183 3.34 0.15 -7.64
CA ASP A 183 3.22 0.64 -6.27
C ASP A 183 4.59 0.87 -5.63
N THR A 184 4.63 1.67 -4.56
CA THR A 184 5.84 1.84 -3.77
C THR A 184 5.57 2.37 -2.38
N THR A 185 6.40 1.95 -1.42
CA THR A 185 6.51 2.56 -0.08
C THR A 185 7.75 3.43 0.08
N SER A 186 8.50 3.66 -1.01
CA SER A 186 9.80 4.37 -0.97
C SER A 186 9.70 5.80 -0.46
N TRP A 187 8.54 6.44 -0.59
CA TRP A 187 8.25 7.78 -0.09
C TRP A 187 8.24 7.84 1.44
N HIS A 188 7.77 6.78 2.11
CA HIS A 188 7.65 6.72 3.57
C HIS A 188 9.03 6.74 4.26
N SER A 189 10.01 6.03 3.69
CA SER A 189 11.39 6.07 4.17
C SER A 189 11.98 7.47 4.07
N LYS A 190 11.66 8.24 3.02
CA LYS A 190 12.11 9.63 2.91
C LYS A 190 11.39 10.56 3.89
N ALA A 191 10.10 10.32 4.16
CA ALA A 191 9.32 11.07 5.14
C ALA A 191 9.89 10.99 6.57
N ALA A 192 10.30 9.79 6.98
CA ALA A 192 10.88 9.55 8.30
C ALA A 192 12.23 10.26 8.53
N TYR A 193 12.94 10.61 7.44
CA TYR A 193 14.25 11.28 7.49
C TYR A 193 14.25 12.69 6.88
N ALA A 194 13.09 13.19 6.44
CA ALA A 194 12.96 14.53 5.88
C ALA A 194 13.23 15.56 6.98
N ARG A 195 14.30 16.34 6.83
CA ARG A 195 14.59 17.44 7.74
C ARG A 195 13.55 18.52 7.53
N VAL A 196 12.86 18.93 8.59
CA VAL A 196 12.11 20.18 8.56
C VAL A 196 13.15 21.30 8.40
N THR A 197 13.12 21.95 7.24
CA THR A 197 14.10 22.99 6.86
C THR A 197 13.89 24.30 7.61
N ASP A 198 12.71 24.49 8.20
CA ASP A 198 12.39 25.62 9.07
C ASP A 198 12.59 25.26 10.56
N PRO A 199 13.60 25.85 11.24
CA PRO A 199 13.88 25.58 12.65
C PRO A 199 12.72 25.92 13.60
N GLU A 200 11.83 26.84 13.21
CA GLU A 200 10.70 27.26 14.04
C GLU A 200 9.58 26.19 14.06
N TRP A 201 9.52 25.35 13.02
CA TRP A 201 8.45 24.37 12.80
C TRP A 201 8.90 22.93 13.04
N ALA A 202 10.22 22.68 13.13
CA ALA A 202 10.78 21.33 13.27
C ALA A 202 10.18 20.53 14.44
N ASP A 203 9.92 21.19 15.56
CA ASP A 203 9.37 20.57 16.78
C ASP A 203 7.84 20.65 16.86
N ARG A 204 7.17 21.37 15.95
CA ARG A 204 5.73 21.68 16.02
C ARG A 204 4.87 20.97 14.98
N VAL A 205 5.46 20.45 13.90
CA VAL A 205 4.69 19.75 12.86
C VAL A 205 4.45 18.30 13.28
N PRO A 206 3.20 17.83 13.38
CA PRO A 206 2.90 16.42 13.65
C PRO A 206 3.55 15.49 12.62
N ALA A 207 3.96 14.30 13.05
CA ALA A 207 4.60 13.31 12.18
C ALA A 207 3.72 12.92 10.97
N TRP A 208 2.40 12.85 11.13
CA TRP A 208 1.49 12.52 10.05
C TRP A 208 1.46 13.59 8.95
N ILE A 209 1.60 14.88 9.30
CA ILE A 209 1.69 15.97 8.32
C ILE A 209 2.97 15.82 7.49
N ARG A 210 4.10 15.51 8.13
CA ARG A 210 5.36 15.24 7.41
C ARG A 210 5.24 14.04 6.46
N THR A 211 4.57 12.99 6.92
CA THR A 211 4.29 11.79 6.10
C THR A 211 3.40 12.13 4.90
N LEU A 212 2.36 12.92 5.11
CA LEU A 212 1.47 13.39 4.04
C LEU A 212 2.22 14.28 3.03
N GLN A 213 3.02 15.25 3.51
CA GLN A 213 3.80 16.11 2.63
C GLN A 213 4.78 15.29 1.78
N ALA A 214 5.52 14.37 2.39
CA ALA A 214 6.45 13.52 1.66
C ALA A 214 5.76 12.58 0.66
N TYR A 215 4.52 12.16 0.95
CA TYR A 215 3.69 11.42 -0.01
C TYR A 215 3.30 12.32 -1.20
N MET A 216 2.81 13.54 -0.93
CA MET A 216 2.43 14.51 -1.96
C MET A 216 3.61 14.90 -2.84
N ASP A 217 4.75 15.29 -2.24
CA ASP A 217 5.97 15.64 -2.96
C ASP A 217 6.47 14.49 -3.84
N TYR A 218 6.30 13.24 -3.38
CA TYR A 218 6.67 12.07 -4.16
C TYR A 218 5.70 11.85 -5.32
N GLY A 219 4.40 12.09 -5.11
CA GLY A 219 3.37 12.06 -6.15
C GLY A 219 3.66 13.07 -7.26
N ASP A 220 3.85 14.34 -6.90
CA ASP A 220 4.19 15.41 -7.85
C ASP A 220 5.45 15.05 -8.66
N ALA A 221 6.47 14.54 -7.98
CA ALA A 221 7.71 14.09 -8.60
C ALA A 221 7.55 12.89 -9.56
N VAL A 222 6.53 12.05 -9.39
CA VAL A 222 6.20 10.95 -10.31
C VAL A 222 5.36 11.48 -11.47
N ASP A 223 4.42 12.39 -11.22
CA ASP A 223 3.61 13.04 -12.25
C ASP A 223 4.49 13.82 -13.24
N GLU A 224 5.52 14.51 -12.76
CA GLU A 224 6.53 15.16 -13.60
C GLU A 224 7.28 14.15 -14.50
N LEU A 225 7.62 12.97 -13.98
CA LEU A 225 8.28 11.92 -14.76
C LEU A 225 7.36 11.36 -15.84
N ILE A 226 6.09 11.14 -15.51
CA ILE A 226 5.07 10.69 -16.47
C ILE A 226 4.91 11.75 -17.56
N ALA A 227 4.69 13.01 -17.19
CA ALA A 227 4.53 14.11 -18.14
C ALA A 227 5.74 14.23 -19.08
N ALA A 228 6.97 14.11 -18.55
CA ALA A 228 8.19 14.13 -19.35
C ALA A 228 8.32 12.91 -20.27
N ALA A 229 7.94 11.71 -19.81
CA ALA A 229 8.06 10.47 -20.59
C ALA A 229 7.11 10.42 -21.80
N TYR A 230 5.99 11.15 -21.75
CA TYR A 230 4.96 11.17 -22.78
C TYR A 230 4.85 12.52 -23.53
N ALA A 231 5.75 13.48 -23.26
CA ALA A 231 5.73 14.80 -23.89
C ALA A 231 5.80 14.77 -25.42
N ASP A 232 6.50 13.77 -25.99
CA ASP A 232 6.65 13.60 -27.44
C ASP A 232 5.47 12.86 -28.11
N GLU A 233 4.71 12.03 -27.38
CA GLU A 233 3.55 11.29 -27.91
C GLU A 233 2.30 12.18 -28.04
N ALA A 234 2.22 13.25 -27.25
CA ALA A 234 1.14 14.25 -27.33
C ALA A 234 1.15 15.10 -28.62
N ALA A 235 2.14 14.89 -29.51
CA ALA A 235 2.24 15.56 -30.80
C ALA A 235 1.50 14.85 -31.95
N ASP A 236 0.92 13.66 -31.73
CA ASP A 236 0.09 12.96 -32.71
C ASP A 236 -1.42 13.18 -32.42
N PRO A 237 -2.13 14.03 -33.19
CA PRO A 237 -3.51 14.42 -32.90
C PRO A 237 -4.55 13.31 -33.19
N ALA A 238 -4.13 12.09 -33.56
CA ALA A 238 -5.04 11.00 -33.93
C ALA A 238 -5.31 9.97 -32.82
N ALA A 239 -4.64 10.05 -31.67
CA ALA A 239 -4.85 9.15 -30.55
C ALA A 239 -5.43 9.90 -29.35
N GLU A 240 -6.76 9.91 -29.21
CA GLU A 240 -7.37 10.17 -27.91
C GLU A 240 -7.43 8.85 -27.12
N PRO A 241 -6.59 8.64 -26.08
CA PRO A 241 -6.89 7.63 -25.10
C PRO A 241 -7.96 8.18 -24.15
N GLU A 242 -8.93 7.32 -23.82
CA GLU A 242 -9.91 7.54 -22.76
C GLU A 242 -9.15 7.82 -21.44
N ARG A 243 -9.02 9.10 -21.09
CA ARG A 243 -8.20 9.55 -19.96
C ARG A 243 -8.82 9.07 -18.65
N SER A 244 -8.05 8.33 -17.86
CA SER A 244 -8.33 8.13 -16.44
C SER A 244 -8.42 9.50 -15.74
N ARG A 245 -9.56 9.74 -15.09
CA ARG A 245 -9.84 11.00 -14.37
C ARG A 245 -9.17 10.96 -13.00
N VAL A 246 -8.09 11.72 -12.84
CA VAL A 246 -7.51 12.00 -11.51
C VAL A 246 -8.37 13.05 -10.81
N VAL A 247 -8.83 12.78 -9.60
CA VAL A 247 -9.53 13.75 -8.75
C VAL A 247 -8.53 14.31 -7.73
N PRO A 248 -8.17 15.61 -7.81
CA PRO A 248 -7.26 16.21 -6.85
C PRO A 248 -7.94 16.40 -5.48
N LEU A 249 -7.19 16.22 -4.39
CA LEU A 249 -7.69 16.35 -3.02
C LEU A 249 -8.26 17.75 -2.72
N SER A 250 -7.78 18.78 -3.43
CA SER A 250 -8.30 20.16 -3.35
C SER A 250 -9.77 20.29 -3.78
N ALA A 251 -10.31 19.31 -4.51
CA ALA A 251 -11.73 19.25 -4.86
C ALA A 251 -12.65 19.04 -3.63
N PHE A 252 -12.09 18.66 -2.47
CA PHE A 252 -12.82 18.38 -1.24
C PHE A 252 -12.70 19.48 -0.17
N GLY A 253 -11.95 20.56 -0.43
CA GLY A 253 -11.48 21.49 0.61
C GLY A 253 -12.15 22.86 0.70
N ALA A 254 -13.37 23.06 0.17
CA ALA A 254 -14.03 24.36 0.19
C ALA A 254 -15.08 24.45 1.33
N GLY A 255 -14.63 24.55 2.57
CA GLY A 255 -15.48 24.87 3.73
C GLY A 255 -14.66 25.51 4.85
N GLU A 256 -15.02 26.73 5.26
CA GLU A 256 -14.33 27.54 6.28
C GLU A 256 -14.42 26.92 7.69
N SER A 257 -13.35 27.07 8.48
CA SER A 257 -13.20 26.48 9.82
C SER A 257 -13.35 27.52 10.94
N SER A 258 -14.01 27.11 12.04
CA SER A 258 -13.88 27.75 13.36
C SER A 258 -13.93 26.68 14.46
N ARG A 259 -13.09 26.81 15.50
CA ARG A 259 -12.96 25.87 16.65
C ARG A 259 -13.29 26.58 17.98
N PRO A 260 -13.95 25.92 18.95
CA PRO A 260 -14.02 26.39 20.34
C PRO A 260 -13.23 25.53 21.35
N ASP A 261 -12.71 26.17 22.42
CA ASP A 261 -11.98 25.56 23.57
C ASP A 261 -12.94 25.05 24.66
N VAL A 262 -12.70 23.84 25.21
CA VAL A 262 -13.33 23.31 26.45
C VAL A 262 -12.28 22.56 27.28
N ALA A 263 -12.29 22.74 28.61
CA ALA A 263 -11.35 22.09 29.55
C ALA A 263 -11.99 20.88 30.26
N ASP A 264 -11.54 19.67 29.94
CA ASP A 264 -12.04 18.39 30.50
C ASP A 264 -11.35 17.94 31.82
N PRO A 265 -12.05 17.21 32.72
CA PRO A 265 -11.50 16.73 33.99
C PRO A 265 -10.51 15.56 33.85
N LEU A 266 -9.64 15.36 34.86
CA LEU A 266 -8.64 14.28 34.89
C LEU A 266 -9.28 12.88 34.91
N ILE A 267 -8.68 11.92 34.19
CA ILE A 267 -9.20 10.57 33.95
C ILE A 267 -8.28 9.52 34.57
N GLU A 268 -8.81 8.61 35.38
CA GLU A 268 -8.02 7.55 36.02
C GLU A 268 -7.80 6.36 35.08
N CYS A 269 -6.55 5.97 34.87
CA CYS A 269 -6.23 4.75 34.15
C CYS A 269 -6.34 3.52 35.06
N ILE A 270 -6.51 2.34 34.48
CA ILE A 270 -6.46 1.05 35.18
C ILE A 270 -5.18 0.83 36.01
N CYS A 271 -4.12 1.59 35.70
CA CYS A 271 -2.86 1.59 36.44
C CYS A 271 -2.91 2.37 37.77
N GLY A 272 -4.05 3.04 38.07
CA GLY A 272 -4.28 3.90 39.24
C GLY A 272 -3.75 5.34 39.10
N ASN A 273 -3.18 5.68 37.94
CA ASN A 273 -2.68 7.04 37.66
C ASN A 273 -3.79 7.92 37.10
N LEU A 274 -3.85 9.17 37.55
CA LEU A 274 -4.72 10.21 37.00
C LEU A 274 -4.05 10.90 35.82
N LEU A 275 -4.74 10.95 34.68
CA LEU A 275 -4.29 11.48 33.41
C LEU A 275 -5.04 12.78 33.09
N ASP A 276 -4.32 13.81 32.63
CA ASP A 276 -4.93 15.04 32.15
C ASP A 276 -5.24 14.91 30.66
N PRO A 277 -6.51 14.91 30.23
CA PRO A 277 -6.86 14.74 28.82
C PRO A 277 -6.27 15.83 27.93
N ASN A 278 -6.00 17.03 28.46
CA ASN A 278 -5.42 18.16 27.74
C ASN A 278 -3.88 18.13 27.70
N ARG A 279 -3.26 17.17 28.40
CA ARG A 279 -1.80 17.06 28.44
C ARG A 279 -1.27 16.37 27.19
N HIS A 280 -0.20 16.91 26.64
CA HIS A 280 0.39 16.38 25.43
C HIS A 280 1.02 15.00 25.69
N PRO A 281 0.69 13.95 24.91
CA PRO A 281 1.07 12.56 25.20
C PRO A 281 2.58 12.28 25.17
N TYR A 282 3.36 13.24 24.66
CA TYR A 282 4.82 13.14 24.54
C TYR A 282 5.58 14.05 25.51
N GLU A 283 4.89 14.73 26.44
CA GLU A 283 5.58 15.38 27.55
C GLU A 283 6.22 14.32 28.47
N GLU A 284 7.52 14.44 28.72
CA GLU A 284 8.30 13.42 29.41
C GLU A 284 7.70 13.08 30.79
N ASN A 285 7.33 11.81 30.93
CA ASN A 285 7.01 11.22 32.21
C ASN A 285 7.61 9.81 32.26
N THR A 286 8.62 9.62 33.09
CA THR A 286 9.48 8.42 33.10
C THR A 286 8.82 7.19 33.76
N ALA A 287 7.51 7.21 34.02
CA ALA A 287 6.82 6.19 34.81
C ALA A 287 5.42 5.80 34.30
N TRP A 288 5.15 5.88 32.99
CA TRP A 288 3.87 5.43 32.44
C TRP A 288 3.87 3.94 32.09
N CYS A 289 2.79 3.24 32.47
CA CYS A 289 2.53 1.91 31.95
C CYS A 289 1.93 2.00 30.54
N ARG A 290 2.00 0.92 29.76
CA ARG A 290 1.52 0.88 28.37
C ARG A 290 0.04 1.26 28.20
N PHE A 291 -0.80 1.04 29.22
CA PHE A 291 -2.21 1.47 29.20
C PHE A 291 -2.36 2.95 29.48
N CYS A 292 -1.56 3.50 30.39
CA CYS A 292 -1.48 4.93 30.69
C CYS A 292 -1.01 5.70 29.42
N GLU A 293 -0.06 5.15 28.64
CA GLU A 293 0.37 5.70 27.33
C GLU A 293 -0.72 5.60 26.25
N ARG A 294 -1.35 4.42 26.07
CA ARG A 294 -2.42 4.24 25.07
C ARG A 294 -3.63 5.13 25.38
N LEU A 295 -4.08 5.16 26.63
CA LEU A 295 -5.25 5.94 27.05
C LEU A 295 -5.01 7.44 26.85
N GLN A 296 -3.79 7.95 27.11
CA GLN A 296 -3.45 9.34 26.84
C GLN A 296 -3.54 9.67 25.35
N ILE A 297 -3.05 8.78 24.48
CA ILE A 297 -3.15 8.93 23.02
C ILE A 297 -4.61 8.94 22.58
N ASP A 298 -5.42 8.03 23.13
CA ASP A 298 -6.85 7.93 22.79
C ASP A 298 -7.65 9.16 23.25
N LEU A 299 -7.38 9.67 24.46
CA LEU A 299 -7.99 10.89 24.99
C LEU A 299 -7.59 12.13 24.18
N TRP A 300 -6.32 12.21 23.78
CA TRP A 300 -5.85 13.28 22.92
C TRP A 300 -6.49 13.20 21.53
N ASN A 301 -6.66 12.00 20.97
CA ASN A 301 -7.36 11.81 19.70
C ASN A 301 -8.83 12.28 19.75
N ARG A 302 -9.52 12.10 20.90
CA ARG A 302 -10.91 12.55 21.08
C ARG A 302 -11.07 14.06 20.99
N GLN A 303 -10.05 14.86 21.35
CA GLN A 303 -10.10 16.32 21.20
C GLN A 303 -10.13 16.80 19.74
N PHE A 304 -9.82 15.91 18.80
CA PHE A 304 -9.91 16.17 17.36
C PHE A 304 -11.21 15.64 16.74
N CYS A 305 -12.06 14.96 17.53
CA CYS A 305 -13.42 14.62 17.15
C CYS A 305 -14.32 15.82 17.47
N VAL A 306 -14.70 16.59 16.45
CA VAL A 306 -15.66 17.69 16.60
C VAL A 306 -17.06 17.10 16.55
N ASP A 307 -17.87 17.29 17.59
CA ASP A 307 -19.31 17.04 17.50
C ASP A 307 -19.92 18.06 16.53
N ASP A 308 -20.40 17.57 15.39
CA ASP A 308 -21.15 18.33 14.40
C ASP A 308 -22.53 18.69 14.99
N THR A 309 -22.57 19.71 15.85
CA THR A 309 -23.83 20.22 16.42
C THR A 309 -24.65 21.07 15.44
N ASN A 310 -24.26 21.13 14.16
CA ASN A 310 -25.04 21.76 13.10
C ASN A 310 -25.92 20.74 12.34
N GLY A 311 -26.78 20.04 13.08
CA GLY A 311 -28.12 19.70 12.61
C GLY A 311 -28.27 18.64 11.50
N VAL A 312 -27.25 17.87 11.16
CA VAL A 312 -27.39 16.69 10.27
C VAL A 312 -27.22 15.43 11.10
N LYS A 313 -28.28 14.62 11.19
CA LYS A 313 -28.21 13.29 11.81
C LYS A 313 -27.34 12.38 10.93
N THR A 314 -26.16 12.03 11.43
CA THR A 314 -25.37 10.89 10.97
C THR A 314 -25.69 9.68 11.84
N ASP A 315 -25.79 8.50 11.22
CA ASP A 315 -26.15 7.23 11.89
C ASP A 315 -24.93 6.49 12.50
N GLU A 316 -23.79 7.16 12.63
CA GLU A 316 -22.61 6.61 13.32
C GLU A 316 -22.42 7.28 14.69
N THR A 317 -22.62 6.49 15.74
CA THR A 317 -22.39 6.90 17.12
C THR A 317 -20.89 7.01 17.41
N CYS A 318 -20.45 8.23 17.77
CA CYS A 318 -19.17 8.49 18.43
C CYS A 318 -18.99 7.53 19.64
N PRO A 319 -17.78 7.00 19.92
CA PRO A 319 -17.57 6.10 21.05
C PRO A 319 -18.04 6.80 22.34
N SER A 320 -19.01 6.21 23.03
CA SER A 320 -19.70 6.84 24.15
C SER A 320 -18.75 7.42 25.20
N GLN A 321 -19.10 8.60 25.73
CA GLN A 321 -18.45 9.30 26.86
C GLN A 321 -18.52 8.55 28.21
N VAL A 322 -18.74 7.25 28.21
CA VAL A 322 -18.81 6.46 29.44
C VAL A 322 -17.48 5.72 29.58
N LEU A 323 -16.68 6.20 30.54
CA LEU A 323 -15.54 5.48 31.14
C LEU A 323 -16.04 4.23 31.87
#